data_AF-A0A5C3LSM7-F1
#
_entry.id   AF-A0A5C3LSM7-F1
#
_cell.length_a   1.000
_cell.length_b   1.000
_cell.length_c   1.000
_cell.angle_alpha   90.00
_cell.angle_beta   90.00
_cell.angle_gamma   90.00
#
_symmetry.space_group_name_H-M   'P 1'
#
loop_
_entity.id
_entity.type
_entity.pdbx_description
1 polymer ?
#
loop_
_entity_poly.entity_id
_entity_poly.type
_entity_poly.pdbx_seq_one_letter_code
_entity_poly.pdbx_strand_id
1 'polypeptide(L)'
;MQSRSRSRSRSRRASCSSRTVKLRRNSLYITTQPVVPTYPGKYHWSLLVTDNDGRITRHHWAGLGGSRGPQFAEGYLMQDIQSTHSATKNGFYTGYFRIKGCKNLDYGNLHWICRSTYGLGYPTVNANRASNVSCRTWLIYILKCLCVYTCLS
;
A
#
# COMPACT_ATOMS: atom_id res chain seq x y z
N MET A 1 -5.11 -1.86 63.05
CA MET A 1 -4.17 -2.24 61.96
C MET A 1 -4.94 -2.24 60.64
N GLN A 2 -4.27 -1.79 59.57
CA GLN A 2 -4.81 -1.06 58.42
C GLN A 2 -5.66 -1.88 57.42
N SER A 3 -6.72 -1.24 56.92
CA SER A 3 -7.50 -1.67 55.74
C SER A 3 -6.71 -1.39 54.46
N ARG A 4 -6.51 -2.42 53.64
CA ARG A 4 -5.81 -2.30 52.34
C ARG A 4 -6.83 -1.98 51.24
N SER A 5 -6.94 -0.69 50.89
CA SER A 5 -7.64 -0.28 49.66
C SER A 5 -6.82 -0.74 48.45
N ARG A 6 -7.37 -1.65 47.64
CA ARG A 6 -6.79 -2.04 46.35
C ARG A 6 -7.23 -1.02 45.31
N SER A 7 -6.41 0.00 45.13
CA SER A 7 -6.49 0.91 43.99
C SER A 7 -6.35 0.11 42.70
N ARG A 8 -7.45 -0.04 41.96
CA ARG A 8 -7.44 -0.56 40.59
C ARG A 8 -6.88 0.53 39.69
N SER A 9 -5.60 0.42 39.34
CA SER A 9 -5.00 1.19 38.26
C SER A 9 -5.67 0.80 36.94
N ARG A 10 -6.64 1.61 36.50
CA ARG A 10 -7.12 1.57 35.12
C ARG A 10 -5.94 1.96 34.24
N SER A 11 -5.31 0.96 33.62
CA SER A 11 -4.38 1.16 32.52
C SER A 11 -5.09 1.98 31.45
N ARG A 12 -4.76 3.28 31.40
CA ARG A 12 -5.10 4.15 30.28
C ARG A 12 -4.38 3.57 29.07
N ARG A 13 -5.10 2.84 28.22
CA ARG A 13 -4.64 2.61 26.84
C ARG A 13 -4.37 3.99 26.26
N ALA A 14 -3.10 4.33 26.10
CA ALA A 14 -2.71 5.53 25.37
C ALA A 14 -3.36 5.41 23.99
N SER A 15 -4.30 6.31 23.68
CA SER A 15 -4.77 6.43 22.31
C SER A 15 -3.58 6.92 21.51
N CYS A 16 -2.98 6.03 20.72
CA CYS A 16 -2.02 6.44 19.71
C CYS A 16 -2.82 7.30 18.72
N SER A 17 -2.74 8.62 18.86
CA SER A 17 -3.37 9.53 17.93
C SER A 17 -2.78 9.27 16.55
N SER A 18 -3.61 8.76 15.64
CA SER A 18 -3.20 8.49 14.26
C SER A 18 -2.82 9.82 13.60
N ARG A 19 -1.53 10.04 13.36
CA ARG A 19 -1.05 11.28 12.74
C ARG A 19 -1.45 11.25 11.27
N THR A 20 -2.29 12.19 10.86
CA THR A 20 -2.64 12.37 9.45
C THR A 20 -1.44 12.94 8.70
N VAL A 21 -1.06 12.30 7.60
CA VAL A 21 -0.01 12.74 6.69
C VAL A 21 -0.67 13.49 5.54
N LYS A 22 -0.33 14.77 5.32
CA LYS A 22 -0.86 15.53 4.18
C LYS A 22 -0.09 15.15 2.91
N LEU A 23 -0.77 14.58 1.92
CA LEU A 23 -0.22 14.35 0.59
C LEU A 23 -0.49 15.55 -0.32
N ARG A 24 0.43 15.80 -1.26
CA ARG A 24 0.22 16.80 -2.32
C ARG A 24 -0.74 16.21 -3.34
N ARG A 25 -1.63 17.04 -3.88
CA ARG A 25 -2.49 16.71 -5.03
C ARG A 25 -1.67 16.40 -6.29
N ASN A 26 -2.31 15.73 -7.26
CA ASN A 26 -1.73 15.40 -8.56
C ASN A 26 -0.33 14.78 -8.46
N SER A 27 -0.15 13.87 -7.50
CA SER A 27 1.15 13.30 -7.15
C SER A 27 1.08 11.80 -6.94
N LEU A 28 2.19 11.12 -7.25
CA LEU A 28 2.41 9.71 -6.93
C LEU A 28 3.28 9.53 -5.69
N TYR A 29 2.96 8.50 -4.93
CA TYR A 29 3.73 8.09 -3.77
C TYR A 29 3.92 6.58 -3.74
N ILE A 30 5.10 6.13 -3.29
CA ILE A 30 5.29 4.78 -2.81
C ILE A 30 5.00 4.77 -1.32
N THR A 31 4.26 3.77 -0.86
CA THR A 31 4.03 3.54 0.57
C THR A 31 4.51 2.16 0.96
N THR A 32 5.06 2.07 2.16
CA THR A 32 5.49 0.81 2.78
C THR A 32 4.73 0.58 4.07
N GLN A 33 4.29 -0.66 4.26
CA GLN A 33 3.63 -1.12 5.49
C GLN A 33 4.27 -2.45 5.92
N PRO A 34 4.68 -2.62 7.18
CA PRO A 34 5.18 -3.92 7.65
C PRO A 34 4.11 -5.00 7.47
N VAL A 35 4.46 -6.13 6.87
CA VAL A 35 3.55 -7.28 6.74
C VAL A 35 3.33 -7.94 8.10
N VAL A 36 4.41 -8.03 8.89
CA VAL A 36 4.39 -8.51 10.26
C VAL A 36 5.06 -7.42 11.12
N PRO A 37 4.34 -6.72 12.00
CA PRO A 37 4.88 -5.60 12.77
C PRO A 37 6.11 -5.96 13.62
N THR A 38 6.22 -7.21 14.03
CA THR A 38 7.32 -7.73 14.87
C THR A 38 8.52 -8.24 14.08
N TYR A 39 8.44 -8.33 12.75
CA TYR A 39 9.51 -8.88 11.91
C TYR A 39 10.02 -7.83 10.92
N PRO A 40 11.16 -7.17 11.21
CA PRO A 40 11.70 -6.13 10.34
C PRO A 40 12.10 -6.69 8.96
N GLY A 41 12.05 -5.85 7.94
CA GLY A 41 12.52 -6.18 6.58
C GLY A 41 11.45 -6.74 5.63
N LYS A 42 10.26 -7.11 6.10
CA LYS A 42 9.14 -7.56 5.24
C LYS A 42 8.06 -6.49 5.15
N TYR A 43 7.99 -5.83 4.00
CA TYR A 43 7.05 -4.76 3.74
C TYR A 43 6.12 -5.09 2.60
N HIS A 44 4.86 -4.69 2.75
CA HIS A 44 3.92 -4.51 1.66
C HIS A 44 4.17 -3.16 1.01
N TRP A 45 4.34 -3.15 -0.31
CA TRP A 45 4.59 -1.95 -1.10
C TRP A 45 3.33 -1.62 -1.89
N SER A 46 2.97 -0.33 -1.93
CA SER A 46 1.82 0.15 -2.69
C SER A 46 2.10 1.49 -3.35
N LEU A 47 1.47 1.73 -4.49
CA LEU A 47 1.43 3.03 -5.15
C LEU A 47 0.19 3.78 -4.67
N LEU A 48 0.36 5.01 -4.19
CA LEU A 48 -0.74 5.93 -3.96
C LEU A 48 -0.74 7.00 -5.04
N VAL A 49 -1.93 7.29 -5.52
CA VAL A 49 -2.23 8.32 -6.49
C VAL A 49 -3.10 9.34 -5.81
N THR A 50 -2.76 10.61 -5.95
CA THR A 50 -3.60 11.72 -5.50
C THR A 50 -4.06 12.48 -6.73
N ASP A 51 -5.36 12.73 -6.81
CA ASP A 51 -5.96 13.52 -7.90
C ASP A 51 -5.99 15.02 -7.55
N ASN A 52 -6.69 15.79 -8.38
CA ASN A 52 -6.80 17.24 -8.23
C ASN A 52 -7.71 17.65 -7.08
N ASP A 53 -8.69 16.82 -6.73
CA ASP A 53 -9.60 17.06 -5.61
C ASP A 53 -8.95 16.65 -4.27
N GLY A 54 -7.87 15.87 -4.34
CA GLY A 54 -7.18 15.30 -3.19
C GLY A 54 -7.73 13.93 -2.78
N ARG A 55 -8.53 13.29 -3.63
CA ARG A 55 -8.88 11.88 -3.46
C ARG A 55 -7.62 11.05 -3.66
N ILE A 56 -7.59 9.93 -2.94
CA ILE A 56 -6.41 9.09 -2.87
C ILE A 56 -6.80 7.68 -3.26
N THR A 57 -6.18 7.17 -4.31
CA THR A 57 -6.37 5.80 -4.77
C THR A 57 -5.11 5.00 -4.54
N ARG A 58 -5.25 3.85 -3.89
CA ARG A 58 -4.19 2.88 -3.65
C ARG A 58 -4.23 1.80 -4.72
N HIS A 59 -3.08 1.57 -5.33
CA HIS A 59 -2.81 0.48 -6.26
C HIS A 59 -1.79 -0.45 -5.63
N HIS A 60 -2.10 -1.74 -5.54
CA HIS A 60 -1.19 -2.71 -4.96
C HIS A 60 -1.44 -4.14 -5.44
N TRP A 61 -0.38 -4.94 -5.44
CA TRP A 61 -0.47 -6.38 -5.60
C TRP A 61 -0.63 -7.04 -4.22
N ALA A 62 -1.76 -7.69 -3.96
CA ALA A 62 -2.05 -8.25 -2.64
C ALA A 62 -2.79 -9.58 -2.74
N GLY A 63 -2.89 -10.30 -1.63
CA GLY A 63 -3.72 -11.49 -1.54
C GLY A 63 -5.17 -11.17 -1.89
N LEU A 64 -5.77 -11.93 -2.82
CA LEU A 64 -7.13 -11.65 -3.28
C LEU A 64 -8.21 -12.10 -2.27
N GLY A 65 -7.81 -12.87 -1.25
CA GLY A 65 -8.73 -13.55 -0.35
C GLY A 65 -9.55 -14.62 -1.10
N GLY A 66 -10.15 -15.57 -0.38
CA GLY A 66 -10.97 -16.63 -1.00
C GLY A 66 -12.18 -16.11 -1.79
N SER A 67 -12.50 -14.82 -1.70
CA SER A 67 -13.68 -14.16 -2.29
C SER A 67 -13.59 -13.94 -3.81
N ARG A 68 -12.42 -14.05 -4.45
CA ARG A 68 -12.27 -13.95 -5.92
C ARG A 68 -12.01 -15.30 -6.61
N GLY A 69 -12.23 -16.39 -5.89
CA GLY A 69 -12.15 -17.75 -6.41
C GLY A 69 -10.74 -18.36 -6.36
N PRO A 70 -10.64 -19.68 -6.54
CA PRO A 70 -9.43 -20.48 -6.29
C PRO A 70 -8.32 -20.32 -7.34
N GLN A 71 -8.47 -19.42 -8.31
CA GLN A 71 -7.60 -19.41 -9.49
C GLN A 71 -6.26 -18.69 -9.26
N PHE A 72 -6.22 -17.66 -8.41
CA PHE A 72 -5.01 -16.86 -8.16
C PHE A 72 -4.90 -16.44 -6.69
N ALA A 73 -3.72 -16.63 -6.09
CA ALA A 73 -3.52 -16.33 -4.67
C ALA A 73 -3.32 -14.83 -4.40
N GLU A 74 -2.69 -14.11 -5.32
CA GLU A 74 -2.44 -12.67 -5.24
C GLU A 74 -2.77 -12.03 -6.59
N GLY A 75 -3.10 -10.74 -6.58
CA GLY A 75 -3.36 -9.99 -7.79
C GLY A 75 -3.42 -8.48 -7.55
N TYR A 76 -3.56 -7.73 -8.64
CA TYR A 76 -3.75 -6.29 -8.59
C TYR A 76 -5.10 -5.91 -7.99
N LEU A 77 -5.05 -5.02 -7.01
CA LEU A 77 -6.19 -4.38 -6.38
C LEU A 77 -6.06 -2.85 -6.47
N MET A 78 -7.20 -2.20 -6.63
CA MET A 78 -7.35 -0.74 -6.62
C MET A 78 -8.40 -0.37 -5.57
N GLN A 79 -8.07 0.57 -4.70
CA GLN A 79 -8.90 0.94 -3.56
C GLN A 79 -8.80 2.43 -3.27
N ASP A 80 -9.93 3.11 -3.18
CA ASP A 80 -9.95 4.47 -2.65
C ASP A 80 -9.73 4.46 -1.15
N ILE A 81 -8.84 5.34 -0.68
CA ILE A 81 -8.56 5.51 0.75
C ILE A 81 -9.05 6.88 1.20
N GLN A 82 -9.88 6.86 2.24
CA GLN A 82 -10.53 8.07 2.76
C GLN A 82 -9.56 9.05 3.41
N SER A 83 -8.42 8.56 3.92
CA SER A 83 -7.41 9.38 4.56
C SER A 83 -6.06 8.67 4.68
N THR A 84 -5.00 9.46 4.74
CA THR A 84 -3.62 9.02 4.93
C THR A 84 -3.25 9.14 6.40
N HIS A 85 -3.79 8.24 7.20
CA HIS A 85 -3.33 8.09 8.57
C HIS A 85 -1.99 7.34 8.60
N SER A 86 -1.12 7.70 9.54
CA SER A 86 0.06 6.88 9.84
C SER A 86 -0.36 5.47 10.28
N ALA A 87 -1.50 5.32 10.94
CA ALA A 87 -2.10 4.04 11.31
C ALA A 87 -3.17 3.61 10.30
N THR A 88 -3.19 2.32 9.94
CA THR A 88 -4.24 1.66 9.16
C THR A 88 -4.90 0.57 10.00
N LYS A 89 -6.03 0.01 9.54
CA LYS A 89 -6.68 -1.14 10.19
C LYS A 89 -5.71 -2.32 10.43
N ASN A 90 -4.69 -2.46 9.58
CA ASN A 90 -3.78 -3.60 9.56
C ASN A 90 -2.33 -3.23 9.95
N GLY A 91 -2.10 -2.07 10.58
CA GLY A 91 -0.76 -1.66 11.02
C GLY A 91 -0.51 -0.17 10.89
N PHE A 92 0.69 0.23 10.50
CA PHE A 92 1.04 1.61 10.22
C PHE A 92 1.88 1.72 8.95
N TYR A 93 1.73 2.80 8.20
CA TYR A 93 2.64 3.12 7.11
C TYR A 93 3.97 3.55 7.71
N THR A 94 5.04 2.86 7.33
CA THR A 94 6.41 3.20 7.74
C THR A 94 7.01 4.31 6.90
N GLY A 95 6.46 4.58 5.71
CA GLY A 95 6.94 5.67 4.87
C GLY A 95 5.99 6.03 3.74
N TYR A 96 6.04 7.32 3.36
CA TYR A 96 5.42 7.90 2.18
C TYR A 96 6.51 8.57 1.34
N PHE A 97 6.82 7.99 0.19
CA PHE A 97 7.92 8.44 -0.66
C PHE A 97 7.33 9.03 -1.94
N ARG A 98 7.36 10.36 -2.07
CA ARG A 98 6.85 11.04 -3.27
C ARG A 98 7.76 10.77 -4.45
N ILE A 99 7.19 10.31 -5.55
CA ILE A 99 7.90 10.17 -6.82
C ILE A 99 7.93 11.54 -7.50
N LYS A 100 9.14 12.01 -7.84
CA LYS A 100 9.35 13.22 -8.64
C LYS A 100 9.55 12.84 -10.10
N GLY A 101 9.33 13.78 -11.02
CA GLY A 101 9.61 13.59 -12.45
C GLY A 101 8.42 13.13 -13.29
N CYS A 102 7.41 12.49 -12.68
CA CYS A 102 6.15 12.18 -13.38
C CYS A 102 5.29 13.45 -13.49
N LYS A 103 5.42 14.19 -14.59
CA LYS A 103 4.52 15.30 -14.95
C LYS A 103 3.37 14.76 -15.82
N ASN A 104 2.17 15.33 -15.69
CA ASN A 104 0.99 15.01 -16.51
C ASN A 104 0.66 13.50 -16.54
N LEU A 105 0.54 12.89 -15.36
CA LEU A 105 0.11 11.51 -15.25
C LEU A 105 -1.27 11.33 -15.87
N ASP A 106 -1.31 10.63 -16.98
CA ASP A 106 -2.55 10.09 -17.51
C ASP A 106 -3.00 8.95 -16.59
N TYR A 107 -4.01 9.24 -15.78
CA TYR A 107 -4.58 8.29 -14.81
C TYR A 107 -5.22 7.07 -15.48
N GLY A 108 -5.75 7.22 -16.71
CA GLY A 108 -6.30 6.10 -17.48
C GLY A 108 -5.20 5.12 -17.87
N ASN A 109 -4.10 5.64 -18.40
CA ASN A 109 -2.92 4.86 -18.71
C ASN A 109 -2.27 4.25 -17.46
N LEU A 110 -2.24 4.97 -16.34
CA LEU A 110 -1.71 4.44 -15.08
C LEU A 110 -2.51 3.22 -14.59
N HIS A 111 -3.85 3.29 -14.60
CA HIS A 111 -4.67 2.15 -14.22
C HIS A 111 -4.38 0.94 -15.11
N TRP A 112 -4.29 1.16 -16.43
CA TRP A 112 -4.01 0.11 -17.39
C TRP A 112 -2.63 -0.52 -17.16
N ILE A 113 -1.57 0.28 -16.98
CA ILE A 113 -0.22 -0.20 -16.64
C ILE A 113 -0.24 -1.04 -15.35
N CYS A 114 -0.90 -0.55 -14.30
CA CYS A 114 -1.02 -1.27 -13.03
C CYS A 114 -1.70 -2.64 -13.20
N ARG A 115 -2.78 -2.68 -13.98
CA ARG A 115 -3.58 -3.90 -14.22
C ARG A 115 -2.87 -4.91 -15.11
N SER A 116 -2.16 -4.44 -16.14
CA SER A 116 -1.48 -5.29 -17.11
C SER A 116 -0.16 -5.88 -16.58
N THR A 117 0.39 -5.31 -15.50
CA THR A 117 1.62 -5.81 -14.88
C THR A 117 1.37 -7.19 -14.24
N TYR A 118 2.03 -8.22 -14.80
CA TYR A 118 1.95 -9.65 -14.41
C TYR A 118 0.65 -10.40 -14.75
N GLY A 119 -0.25 -9.80 -15.53
CA GLY A 119 -1.54 -10.43 -15.84
C GLY A 119 -2.34 -10.76 -14.57
N LEU A 120 -2.88 -11.98 -14.48
CA LEU A 120 -3.73 -12.41 -13.36
C LEU A 120 -2.96 -13.00 -12.17
N GLY A 121 -1.66 -13.25 -12.30
CA GLY A 121 -0.82 -13.89 -11.26
C GLY A 121 -0.81 -15.42 -11.34
N TYR A 122 -0.37 -16.06 -10.25
CA TYR A 122 -0.30 -17.53 -10.13
C TYR A 122 -1.27 -18.07 -9.06
N PRO A 123 -1.65 -19.37 -9.13
CA PRO A 123 -2.58 -19.99 -8.19
C PRO A 123 -2.14 -20.00 -6.73
N THR A 124 -0.82 -19.96 -6.46
CA THR A 124 -0.29 -19.97 -5.09
C THR A 124 0.71 -18.85 -4.87
N VAL A 125 0.83 -18.39 -3.62
CA VAL A 125 1.85 -17.41 -3.23
C VAL A 125 3.25 -17.96 -3.53
N ASN A 126 3.51 -19.25 -3.29
CA ASN A 126 4.80 -19.86 -3.57
C ASN A 126 5.13 -19.85 -5.07
N ALA A 127 4.15 -20.10 -5.96
CA ALA A 127 4.33 -20.01 -7.40
C ALA A 127 4.62 -18.56 -7.86
N ASN A 128 3.95 -17.57 -7.26
CA ASN A 128 4.30 -16.16 -7.47
C ASN A 128 5.76 -15.90 -7.10
N ARG A 129 6.18 -16.35 -5.90
CA ARG A 129 7.56 -16.12 -5.43
C ARG A 129 8.61 -16.85 -6.27
N ALA A 130 8.35 -18.09 -6.69
CA ALA A 130 9.21 -18.83 -7.62
C ALA A 130 9.38 -18.11 -8.96
N SER A 131 8.36 -17.34 -9.36
CA SER A 131 8.36 -16.52 -10.59
C SER A 131 8.76 -15.05 -10.34
N ASN A 132 9.35 -14.73 -9.18
CA ASN A 132 9.73 -13.37 -8.77
C ASN A 132 8.59 -12.33 -8.78
N VAL A 133 7.34 -12.78 -8.63
CA VAL A 133 6.16 -11.93 -8.50
C VAL A 133 5.93 -11.60 -7.03
N SER A 134 5.88 -10.31 -6.70
CA SER A 134 5.62 -9.75 -5.37
C SER A 134 5.13 -8.31 -5.50
N CYS A 135 4.58 -7.73 -4.44
CA CYS A 135 4.19 -6.31 -4.45
C CYS A 135 5.35 -5.35 -4.72
N ARG A 136 6.56 -5.69 -4.25
CA ARG A 136 7.76 -4.91 -4.53
C ARG A 136 8.17 -5.00 -6.00
N THR A 137 8.26 -6.21 -6.54
CA THR A 137 8.66 -6.40 -7.95
C THR A 137 7.60 -5.83 -8.89
N TRP A 138 6.31 -6.03 -8.61
CA TRP A 138 5.20 -5.42 -9.34
C TRP A 138 5.32 -3.89 -9.41
N LEU A 139 5.59 -3.24 -8.27
CA LEU A 139 5.76 -1.80 -8.23
C LEU A 139 6.98 -1.34 -9.03
N ILE A 140 8.11 -2.05 -8.92
CA ILE A 140 9.33 -1.74 -9.71
C ILE A 140 9.04 -1.80 -11.21
N TYR A 141 8.28 -2.78 -11.69
CA TYR A 141 7.89 -2.86 -13.10
C TYR A 141 7.02 -1.67 -13.53
N ILE A 142 6.03 -1.28 -12.71
CA ILE A 142 5.21 -0.10 -13.00
C ILE A 142 6.07 1.16 -13.10
N LEU A 143 7.00 1.35 -12.17
CA LEU A 143 7.89 2.52 -12.20
C LEU A 143 8.76 2.54 -13.46
N LYS A 144 9.25 1.38 -13.91
CA LYS A 144 9.98 1.28 -15.18
C LYS A 144 9.11 1.70 -16.36
N CYS A 145 7.87 1.22 -16.43
CA CYS A 145 6.94 1.61 -17.48
C CYS A 145 6.69 3.13 -17.46
N LEU A 146 6.39 3.69 -16.28
CA LEU A 146 6.13 5.13 -16.13
C LEU A 146 7.34 5.99 -16.53
N CYS A 147 8.56 5.58 -16.20
CA CYS A 147 9.78 6.30 -16.59
C CYS A 147 10.01 6.28 -18.11
N VAL A 148 9.66 5.19 -18.80
CA VAL A 148 9.78 5.11 -20.28
C VAL A 148 8.77 6.05 -20.95
N TYR A 149 7.54 6.12 -20.45
CA TYR A 149 6.52 7.02 -21.02
C TYR A 149 6.87 8.50 -20.85
N THR A 150 7.57 8.88 -19.78
CA THR A 150 7.98 10.29 -19.56
C THR A 150 9.16 10.75 -20.41
N CYS A 151 9.87 9.85 -21.10
CA CYS A 151 10.99 10.21 -21.99
C CYS A 151 10.59 10.32 -23.47
N LEU A 152 9.37 9.89 -23.83
CA LEU A 152 8.89 9.85 -25.21
C LEU A 152 7.85 10.94 -25.52
N SER A 153 7.59 11.83 -24.56
CA SER A 153 6.65 12.96 -24.62
C SER A 153 7.37 14.26 -24.28
#